data_AF-A0A963VWX0-F1
#
_entry.id   AF-A0A963VWX0-F1
#
_cell.length_a   1.000
_cell.length_b   1.000
_cell.length_c   1.000
_cell.angle_alpha   90.00
_cell.angle_beta   90.00
_cell.angle_gamma   90.00
#
_symmetry.space_group_name_H-M   'P 1'
#
loop_
_entity.id
_entity.type
_entity.pdbx_description
1 polymer ?
#
loop_
_entity_poly.entity_id
_entity_poly.type
_entity_poly.pdbx_seq_one_letter_code
_entity_poly.pdbx_strand_id
1 'polypeptide(L)'
;YPRYIDGAGHAPPEDVGGIPGFELFLNAIADPRHEEHRELKRWHSRPFDPAHAAEDEIQTRMKKLARRRALGKAGFEKSRSQPR
;
A
#
# COMPACT_ATOMS: atom_id res chain seq x y z
N TYR A 1 -13.50 -13.04 3.73
CA TYR A 1 -13.27 -11.85 2.88
C TYR A 1 -12.73 -10.73 3.76
N PRO A 2 -11.80 -9.88 3.31
CA PRO A 2 -11.14 -9.83 2.00
C PRO A 2 -9.92 -10.76 1.89
N ARG A 3 -9.39 -10.94 0.67
CA ARG A 3 -8.20 -11.74 0.34
C ARG A 3 -7.39 -11.03 -0.74
N TYR A 4 -6.07 -10.97 -0.58
CA TYR A 4 -5.14 -10.55 -1.63
C TYR A 4 -4.88 -11.72 -2.58
N ILE A 5 -4.94 -11.45 -3.89
CA ILE A 5 -4.75 -12.48 -4.92
C ILE A 5 -3.43 -12.24 -5.64
N ASP A 6 -3.22 -11.02 -6.13
CA ASP A 6 -2.04 -10.60 -6.89
C ASP A 6 -1.96 -9.05 -6.92
N GLY A 7 -0.81 -8.51 -7.32
CA GLY A 7 -0.58 -7.09 -7.53
C GLY A 7 0.82 -6.82 -8.10
N ALA A 8 0.96 -5.75 -8.86
CA ALA A 8 2.20 -5.40 -9.52
C ALA A 8 2.60 -3.95 -9.28
N GLY A 9 3.90 -3.73 -9.18
CA GLY A 9 4.51 -2.42 -8.98
C GLY A 9 4.31 -1.84 -7.58
N HIS A 10 5.15 -0.86 -7.26
CA HIS A 10 5.06 -0.14 -6.01
C HIS A 10 3.97 0.93 -6.08
N ALA A 11 3.22 1.09 -4.99
CA ALA A 11 2.23 2.16 -4.90
C ALA A 11 2.92 3.53 -5.00
N PRO A 12 2.30 4.53 -5.65
CA PRO A 12 2.80 5.89 -5.64
C PRO A 12 2.99 6.39 -4.21
N PRO A 13 4.08 7.15 -3.92
CA PRO A 13 4.23 7.80 -2.63
C PRO A 13 3.03 8.72 -2.33
N GLU A 14 2.69 8.84 -1.04
CA GLU A 14 1.67 9.79 -0.58
C GLU A 14 2.07 11.21 -1.00
N ASP A 15 1.08 12.02 -1.40
CA ASP A 15 1.27 13.41 -1.81
C ASP A 15 2.25 13.66 -2.97
N VAL A 16 2.51 12.65 -3.82
CA VAL A 16 3.41 12.79 -4.99
C VAL A 16 2.88 13.74 -6.07
N GLY A 17 1.65 14.24 -5.96
CA GLY A 17 1.03 15.12 -6.95
C GLY A 17 0.20 14.39 -8.02
N GLY A 18 -0.38 13.24 -7.67
CA GLY A 18 -1.20 12.43 -8.57
C GLY A 18 -0.40 11.76 -9.68
N ILE A 19 -1.06 11.43 -10.80
CA ILE A 19 -0.43 10.77 -11.95
C ILE A 19 0.77 11.56 -12.51
N PRO A 20 0.65 12.86 -12.86
CA PRO A 20 1.77 13.58 -13.46
C PRO A 20 2.97 13.72 -12.51
N GLY A 21 2.71 13.91 -11.21
CA GLY A 21 3.76 13.94 -10.21
C GLY A 21 4.44 12.59 -10.02
N PHE A 22 3.70 11.48 -10.10
CA PHE A 22 4.27 10.15 -10.04
C PHE A 22 5.14 9.82 -11.26
N GLU A 23 4.73 10.21 -12.47
CA GLU A 23 5.56 10.03 -13.68
C GLU A 23 6.87 10.83 -13.58
N LEU A 24 6.81 12.10 -13.14
CA LEU A 24 7.99 12.91 -12.88
C LEU A 24 8.90 12.24 -11.84
N PHE A 25 8.32 11.74 -10.75
CA PHE A 25 9.05 11.04 -9.71
C PHE A 25 9.79 9.80 -10.22
N LEU A 26 9.14 8.96 -11.02
CA LEU A 26 9.76 7.78 -11.63
C LEU A 26 10.92 8.16 -12.54
N ASN A 27 10.72 9.14 -13.42
CA ASN A 27 11.76 9.61 -14.35
C ASN A 27 12.96 10.20 -13.59
N ALA A 28 12.69 11.04 -12.59
CA ALA A 28 13.72 11.71 -11.82
C ALA A 28 14.51 10.73 -10.94
N ILE A 29 13.87 9.76 -10.29
CA ILE A 29 14.58 8.77 -9.46
C ILE A 29 15.41 7.80 -10.30
N ALA A 30 14.96 7.48 -11.53
CA ALA A 30 15.68 6.58 -12.44
C ALA A 30 16.94 7.20 -13.06
N ASP A 31 16.98 8.52 -13.29
CA ASP A 31 18.14 9.21 -13.87
C ASP A 31 18.82 10.16 -12.87
N PRO A 32 20.05 9.83 -12.39
CA PRO A 32 20.84 10.71 -11.52
C PRO A 32 21.15 12.10 -12.10
N ARG A 33 21.03 12.27 -13.43
CA ARG A 33 21.28 13.54 -14.12
C ARG A 33 20.02 14.38 -14.32
N HIS A 34 18.85 13.86 -13.97
CA HIS A 34 17.60 14.62 -14.02
C HIS A 34 17.70 15.83 -13.08
N GLU A 35 17.19 16.99 -13.51
CA GLU A 35 17.34 18.25 -12.77
C GLU A 35 16.74 18.15 -11.35
N GLU A 36 15.62 17.43 -11.24
CA GLU A 36 14.84 17.19 -10.03
C GLU A 36 15.29 15.94 -9.25
N HIS A 37 16.23 15.13 -9.74
CA HIS A 37 16.68 13.89 -9.07
C HIS A 37 17.03 14.14 -7.61
N ARG A 38 17.83 15.18 -7.37
CA ARG A 38 18.36 15.51 -6.04
C ARG A 38 17.26 15.99 -5.09
N GLU A 39 16.27 16.71 -5.61
CA GLU A 39 15.15 17.23 -4.81
C GLU A 39 14.17 16.12 -4.47
N LEU A 40 13.74 15.35 -5.47
CA LEU A 40 12.78 14.27 -5.29
C LEU A 40 13.34 13.11 -4.46
N LYS A 41 14.65 12.84 -4.55
CA LYS A 41 15.33 11.87 -3.66
C LYS A 41 15.47 12.36 -2.22
N ARG A 42 15.57 13.68 -2.00
CA ARG A 42 15.54 14.23 -0.64
C ARG A 42 14.14 14.20 -0.06
N TRP A 43 13.14 14.54 -0.87
CA TRP A 43 11.73 14.46 -0.50
C TRP A 43 11.34 13.01 -0.17
N HIS A 44 11.66 12.07 -1.06
CA HIS A 44 11.50 10.64 -0.83
C HIS A 44 12.82 10.01 -0.39
N SER A 45 13.15 10.19 0.89
CA SER A 45 14.42 9.73 1.50
C SER A 45 14.60 8.21 1.61
N ARG A 46 13.61 7.43 1.17
CA ARG A 46 13.65 5.96 1.19
C ARG A 46 14.03 5.43 -0.20
N PRO A 47 14.68 4.26 -0.28
CA PRO A 47 14.80 3.55 -1.54
C PRO A 47 13.41 3.30 -2.13
N PHE A 48 13.26 3.60 -3.41
CA PHE A 48 12.03 3.35 -4.16
C PHE A 48 12.35 2.40 -5.31
N ASP A 49 11.74 1.22 -5.30
CA ASP A 49 11.77 0.27 -6.41
C ASP A 49 10.38 0.23 -7.05
N PRO A 50 10.19 0.80 -8.24
CA PRO A 50 8.89 0.82 -8.92
C PRO A 50 8.31 -0.57 -9.20
N ALA A 51 9.15 -1.61 -9.29
CA ALA A 51 8.72 -2.98 -9.59
C ALA A 51 8.30 -3.77 -8.33
N HIS A 52 8.64 -3.29 -7.14
CA HIS A 52 8.42 -4.04 -5.91
C HIS A 52 7.03 -3.81 -5.31
N ALA A 53 6.15 -4.82 -5.38
CA ALA A 53 4.77 -4.75 -4.88
C ALA A 53 4.60 -4.97 -3.36
N ALA A 54 5.67 -5.30 -2.62
CA ALA A 54 5.62 -5.59 -1.18
C ALA A 54 4.55 -6.63 -0.78
N GLU A 55 4.40 -7.70 -1.58
CA GLU A 55 3.34 -8.70 -1.45
C GLU A 55 3.22 -9.31 -0.05
N ASP A 56 4.34 -9.59 0.61
CA ASP A 56 4.38 -10.17 1.95
C ASP A 56 3.72 -9.27 3.00
N GLU A 57 3.94 -7.95 2.91
CA GLU A 57 3.34 -6.97 3.80
C GLU A 57 1.82 -6.88 3.56
N ILE A 58 1.42 -6.85 2.28
CA ILE A 58 0.02 -6.82 1.88
C ILE A 58 -0.69 -8.08 2.39
N GLN A 59 -0.16 -9.27 2.12
CA GLN A 59 -0.75 -10.53 2.58
C GLN A 59 -0.90 -10.58 4.10
N THR A 60 0.12 -10.13 4.84
CA THR A 60 0.09 -10.08 6.31
C THR A 60 -1.01 -9.16 6.81
N ARG A 61 -1.12 -7.94 6.26
CA ARG A 61 -2.19 -6.98 6.61
C ARG A 61 -3.57 -7.53 6.27
N MET A 62 -3.72 -8.19 5.12
CA MET A 62 -4.99 -8.76 4.68
C MET A 62 -5.44 -9.93 5.55
N LYS A 63 -4.52 -10.82 5.96
CA LYS A 63 -4.80 -11.88 6.94
C LYS A 63 -5.31 -11.31 8.27
N LYS A 64 -4.68 -10.25 8.78
CA LYS A 64 -5.11 -9.56 10.00
C LYS A 64 -6.49 -8.93 9.87
N LEU A 65 -6.80 -8.31 8.73
CA LEU A 65 -8.12 -7.73 8.46
C LEU A 65 -9.21 -8.82 8.35
N ALA A 66 -8.94 -9.90 7.63
CA ALA A 66 -9.85 -11.02 7.49
C ALA A 66 -10.19 -11.65 8.85
N ARG A 67 -9.16 -11.88 9.70
CA ARG A 67 -9.36 -12.41 11.07
C ARG A 67 -10.25 -11.50 11.90
N ARG A 68 -9.99 -10.19 11.92
CA ARG A 68 -10.80 -9.22 12.67
C ARG A 68 -12.26 -9.24 12.24
N ARG A 69 -12.53 -9.33 10.94
CA ARG A 69 -13.90 -9.40 10.40
C ARG A 69 -14.61 -10.69 10.79
N ALA A 70 -13.93 -11.84 10.73
CA ALA A 70 -14.51 -13.12 11.13
C ALA A 70 -14.94 -13.11 12.61
N LEU A 71 -14.07 -12.61 13.49
CA LEU A 71 -14.36 -12.46 14.92
C LEU A 71 -15.53 -11.50 15.17
N GLY A 72 -15.54 -10.35 14.50
CA GLY A 72 -16.63 -9.37 14.63
C GLY A 72 -17.98 -9.94 14.19
N LYS A 73 -18.01 -10.68 13.08
CA LYS A 73 -19.23 -11.36 12.61
C LYS A 73 -19.73 -12.38 13.63
N ALA A 74 -18.85 -13.23 14.16
CA ALA A 74 -19.21 -14.22 15.17
C ALA A 74 -19.72 -13.56 16.47
N GLY A 75 -19.10 -12.45 16.88
CA GLY A 75 -19.56 -11.65 18.02
C GLY A 75 -20.97 -11.08 17.82
N PHE A 76 -21.24 -10.52 16.63
CA PHE A 76 -22.55 -9.99 16.27
C PHE A 76 -23.64 -11.08 16.18
N GLU A 77 -23.32 -12.26 15.66
CA GLU A 77 -24.26 -13.39 15.63
C GLU A 77 -24.59 -13.91 17.03
N LYS A 78 -23.58 -13.97 17.92
CA LYS A 78 -23.79 -14.35 19.33
C LYS A 78 -24.67 -13.34 20.08
N SER A 79 -24.45 -12.04 19.90
CA SER A 79 -25.27 -11.02 20.58
C SER A 79 -26.73 -11.01 20.10
N ARG A 80 -27.00 -11.48 18.88
CA ARG A 80 -28.37 -11.58 18.35
C ARG A 80 -29.14 -12.82 18.82
N SER A 81 -28.43 -13.86 19.27
CA SER A 81 -29.01 -15.15 19.66
C SER A 81 -29.23 -15.29 21.18
N GLN A 82 -28.73 -14.35 21.99
CA GLN A 82 -29.02 -14.32 23.42
C GLN A 82 -30.36 -13.60 23.70
N PRO A 83 -31.32 -14.24 24.42
CA PRO A 83 -32.51 -13.56 24.89
C PRO A 83 -32.15 -12.52 25.97
N ARG A 84 -32.94 -11.45 26.04
CA ARG A 84 -32.78 -10.34 27.00
C ARG A 84 -32.99 -10.80 28.44
#